data_AF-A0A151J9M8-F1
#
_entry.id   AF-A0A151J9M8-F1
#
_cell.length_a   1.000
_cell.length_b   1.000
_cell.length_c   1.000
_cell.angle_alpha   90.00
_cell.angle_beta   90.00
_cell.angle_gamma   90.00
#
_symmetry.space_group_name_H-M   'P 1'
#
loop_
_entity.id
_entity.type
_entity.pdbx_description
1 polymer ?
#
loop_
_entity_poly.entity_id
_entity_poly.type
_entity_poly.pdbx_seq_one_letter_code
_entity_poly.pdbx_strand_id
1 'polypeptide(L)'
;MILQTIRYESGNDTIEHSLEKSFTMIMPTFVNLQGYIIGKKFVVKEVAILRRGAILSHYIFTCSMPWSFLTKSENYCASWLSAYHHGLQWEDGTKPYSMVKRLITMAVIGAEEYDDNKTLVYVKGHEKREWLNDVLDSDNLTTETLNANYKDTDTLHNVDVTNTMRFVKHIKNCALQNVFKIYNWWSQRQKEIMDRRTVRLLSRRYDLTSTGYKYLEIGINVGPPSYVDITLGDYRGPELSLSLETWKGLNEQRWNIYKMLRKEYKDNFISVGPLTVRVCTLQNNATLVRLDSSPVRMMMTETTLHRMFEFDGCIDVTFERLVRLVDTVDAKYTRFSNIASKNAIRDSDIFNEHRLVDCELLALIF
;
A
#
# COMPACT_ATOMS: atom_id res chain seq x y z
N MET A 1 17.99 23.46 54.81
CA MET A 1 17.65 24.26 53.61
C MET A 1 17.35 23.28 52.48
N ILE A 2 16.31 22.44 52.61
CA ILE A 2 14.95 22.57 52.03
C ILE A 2 14.91 23.02 50.57
N LEU A 3 14.61 22.05 49.68
CA LEU A 3 13.74 22.06 48.47
C LEU A 3 14.02 20.72 47.74
N GLN A 4 13.35 19.58 48.05
CA GLN A 4 12.03 19.11 47.57
C GLN A 4 11.76 19.24 46.04
N THR A 5 11.68 18.05 45.40
CA THR A 5 10.67 17.59 44.39
C THR A 5 10.70 18.30 43.02
N ILE A 6 10.69 17.63 41.85
CA ILE A 6 9.70 16.69 41.33
C ILE A 6 10.34 15.75 40.28
N ARG A 7 10.05 14.44 40.40
CA ARG A 7 10.13 13.46 39.31
C ARG A 7 9.08 13.81 38.25
N TYR A 8 9.48 13.99 37.00
CA TYR A 8 8.57 13.81 35.87
C TYR A 8 8.90 12.47 35.22
N GLU A 9 8.09 11.47 35.54
CA GLU A 9 7.81 10.37 34.64
C GLU A 9 7.01 10.97 33.48
N SER A 10 7.62 11.13 32.31
CA SER A 10 6.87 11.34 31.08
C SER A 10 6.88 10.03 30.31
N GLY A 11 5.84 9.22 30.52
CA GLY A 11 5.43 8.21 29.56
C GLY A 11 5.04 8.93 28.28
N ASN A 12 5.96 8.95 27.31
CA ASN A 12 5.72 9.54 26.00
C ASN A 12 6.09 8.60 24.84
N ASP A 13 6.33 7.33 25.14
CA ASP A 13 6.66 6.30 24.14
C ASP A 13 5.43 5.82 23.34
N THR A 14 4.23 6.33 23.66
CA THR A 14 2.98 5.97 22.97
C THR A 14 2.49 7.00 21.95
N ILE A 15 3.11 8.19 21.83
CA ILE A 15 2.54 9.32 21.07
C ILE A 15 3.26 9.60 19.73
N GLU A 16 4.48 9.10 19.52
CA GLU A 16 5.05 9.06 18.16
C GLU A 16 4.46 7.92 17.30
N HIS A 17 3.82 6.93 17.93
CA HIS A 17 3.27 5.75 17.25
C HIS A 17 1.89 5.97 16.60
N SER A 18 1.24 7.13 16.81
CA SER A 18 -0.13 7.40 16.37
C SER A 18 -0.25 8.43 15.22
N LEU A 19 0.84 9.10 14.83
CA LEU A 19 0.86 10.03 13.69
C LEU A 19 1.53 9.46 12.43
N GLU A 20 2.09 8.24 12.49
CA GLU A 20 2.54 7.46 11.32
C GLU A 20 1.52 6.38 10.87
N LYS A 21 0.40 6.20 11.57
CA LYS A 21 -0.67 5.26 11.15
C LYS A 21 -1.63 5.81 10.09
N SER A 22 -1.28 6.91 9.44
CA SER A 22 -1.79 7.24 8.10
C SER A 22 -0.93 6.54 7.06
N PHE A 23 -1.39 5.39 6.56
CA PHE A 23 -0.79 4.63 5.45
C PHE A 23 0.65 4.12 5.66
N THR A 24 0.87 3.19 6.59
CA THR A 24 1.91 2.18 6.38
C THR A 24 1.33 1.03 5.57
N MET A 25 1.11 1.26 4.27
CA MET A 25 1.12 0.14 3.32
C MET A 25 2.45 -0.57 3.55
N ILE A 26 2.45 -1.83 4.01
CA ILE A 26 3.69 -2.58 4.24
C ILE A 26 4.44 -2.57 2.92
N MET A 27 5.50 -1.76 2.84
CA MET A 27 6.26 -1.58 1.62
C MET A 27 6.94 -2.92 1.32
N PRO A 28 6.53 -3.63 0.25
CA PRO A 28 6.98 -4.99 0.06
C PRO A 28 8.43 -5.01 -0.45
N THR A 29 9.03 -6.19 -0.40
CA THR A 29 10.34 -6.42 -0.98
C THR A 29 10.19 -7.01 -2.38
N PHE A 30 10.92 -6.47 -3.35
CA PHE A 30 10.85 -6.92 -4.73
C PHE A 30 12.11 -7.67 -5.10
N VAL A 31 11.95 -8.89 -5.61
CA VAL A 31 13.07 -9.78 -5.92
C VAL A 31 12.96 -10.27 -7.36
N ASN A 32 14.07 -10.19 -8.08
CA ASN A 32 14.22 -10.90 -9.34
C ASN A 32 15.50 -11.71 -9.32
N LEU A 33 15.37 -12.94 -9.80
CA LEU A 33 16.47 -13.90 -9.93
C LEU A 33 16.71 -14.19 -11.41
N GLN A 34 17.97 -14.28 -11.82
CA GLN A 34 18.38 -14.87 -13.10
C GLN A 34 19.41 -15.95 -12.85
N GLY A 35 19.44 -16.95 -13.69
CA GLY A 35 20.26 -18.14 -13.49
C GLY A 35 19.99 -19.18 -14.55
N TYR A 36 20.49 -20.38 -14.32
CA TYR A 36 20.42 -21.49 -15.26
C TYR A 36 19.58 -22.64 -14.70
N ILE A 37 19.21 -23.57 -15.57
CA ILE A 37 18.60 -24.85 -15.17
C ILE A 37 19.66 -25.94 -15.30
N ILE A 38 20.02 -26.56 -14.17
CA ILE A 38 21.00 -27.66 -14.09
C ILE A 38 20.34 -28.81 -13.36
N GLY A 39 20.36 -30.02 -13.93
CA GLY A 39 19.73 -31.19 -13.33
C GLY A 39 18.24 -31.00 -13.07
N LYS A 40 17.55 -30.25 -13.94
CA LYS A 40 16.13 -29.83 -13.79
C LYS A 40 15.86 -28.92 -12.58
N LYS A 41 16.88 -28.35 -11.96
CA LYS A 41 16.74 -27.40 -10.85
C LYS A 41 17.24 -26.03 -11.26
N PHE A 42 16.55 -25.00 -10.78
CA PHE A 42 17.00 -23.62 -10.94
C PHE A 42 18.24 -23.38 -10.08
N VAL A 43 19.26 -22.79 -10.69
CA VAL A 43 20.52 -22.40 -10.05
C VAL A 43 20.70 -20.91 -10.29
N VAL A 44 20.55 -20.12 -9.23
CA VAL A 44 20.67 -18.67 -9.30
C VAL A 44 22.06 -18.24 -9.73
N LYS A 45 22.17 -17.11 -10.44
CA LYS A 45 23.44 -16.48 -10.77
C LYS A 45 23.45 -14.99 -10.50
N GLU A 46 22.37 -14.31 -10.85
CA GLU A 46 22.20 -12.89 -10.56
C GLU A 46 20.95 -12.71 -9.69
N VAL A 47 21.10 -11.92 -8.63
CA VAL A 47 20.03 -11.59 -7.70
C VAL A 47 19.96 -10.09 -7.54
N ALA A 48 18.79 -9.52 -7.76
CA ALA A 48 18.48 -8.16 -7.37
C ALA A 48 17.32 -8.17 -6.39
N ILE A 49 17.45 -7.39 -5.33
CA ILE A 49 16.50 -7.26 -4.23
C ILE A 49 16.34 -5.77 -3.96
N LEU A 50 15.11 -5.26 -4.01
CA LEU A 50 14.75 -3.94 -3.54
C LEU A 50 13.89 -4.10 -2.29
N ARG A 51 14.53 -4.06 -1.13
CA ARG A 51 13.86 -4.21 0.17
C ARG A 51 13.16 -2.91 0.55
N ARG A 52 11.88 -3.02 0.93
CA ARG A 52 11.04 -1.88 1.33
C ARG A 52 11.11 -0.71 0.33
N GLY A 53 11.19 -1.01 -0.97
CA GLY A 53 11.25 0.00 -2.03
C GLY A 53 12.49 0.92 -2.06
N ALA A 54 13.41 0.81 -1.09
CA ALA A 54 14.49 1.77 -0.90
C ALA A 54 15.88 1.14 -0.82
N ILE A 55 16.00 -0.06 -0.24
CA ILE A 55 17.30 -0.68 0.02
C ILE A 55 17.61 -1.66 -1.11
N LEU A 56 18.48 -1.25 -2.02
CA LEU A 56 18.89 -2.05 -3.16
C LEU A 56 20.08 -2.95 -2.81
N SER A 57 19.93 -4.25 -3.04
CA SER A 57 21.01 -5.24 -3.03
C SER A 57 21.09 -5.94 -4.38
N HIS A 58 22.29 -6.04 -4.94
CA HIS A 58 22.55 -6.68 -6.22
C HIS A 58 23.80 -7.55 -6.15
N TYR A 59 23.64 -8.83 -6.48
CA TYR A 59 24.70 -9.82 -6.39
C TYR A 59 24.81 -10.62 -7.68
N ILE A 60 26.04 -10.85 -8.13
CA ILE A 60 26.36 -11.79 -9.21
C ILE A 60 27.27 -12.85 -8.60
N PHE A 61 26.79 -14.08 -8.55
CA PHE A 61 27.47 -15.22 -7.97
C PHE A 61 28.32 -15.94 -9.00
N THR A 62 29.48 -16.44 -8.56
CA THR A 62 30.27 -17.41 -9.33
C THR A 62 29.46 -18.69 -9.48
N CYS A 63 29.70 -19.48 -10.53
CA CYS A 63 29.02 -20.75 -10.70
C CYS A 63 29.32 -21.72 -9.55
N SER A 64 28.33 -22.56 -9.20
CA SER A 64 28.43 -23.58 -8.17
C SER A 64 29.34 -24.76 -8.58
N MET A 65 29.65 -24.87 -9.87
CA MET A 65 30.48 -25.94 -10.44
C MET A 65 31.18 -25.52 -11.75
N PRO A 66 32.26 -26.22 -12.13
CA PRO A 66 32.93 -26.02 -13.41
C PRO A 66 32.04 -26.34 -14.62
N TRP A 67 32.24 -25.62 -15.73
CA TRP A 67 31.53 -25.85 -17.00
C TRP A 67 31.68 -27.30 -17.52
N SER A 68 32.84 -27.91 -17.31
CA SER A 68 33.14 -29.28 -17.75
C SER A 68 32.26 -30.35 -17.10
N PHE A 69 31.57 -30.04 -16.00
CA PHE A 69 30.65 -30.98 -15.33
C PHE A 69 29.23 -30.94 -15.88
N LEU A 70 28.92 -29.99 -16.76
CA LEU A 70 27.62 -29.92 -17.41
C LEU A 70 27.49 -30.97 -18.50
N THR A 71 26.29 -31.55 -18.61
CA THR A 71 25.89 -32.35 -19.77
C THR A 71 25.85 -31.49 -21.04
N LYS A 72 25.90 -32.13 -22.21
CA LYS A 72 25.82 -31.43 -23.50
C LYS A 72 24.53 -30.58 -23.63
N SER A 73 23.41 -31.08 -23.11
CA SER A 73 22.13 -30.35 -23.10
C SER A 73 22.15 -29.14 -22.18
N GLU A 74 22.74 -29.24 -20.99
CA GLU A 74 22.86 -28.11 -20.06
C GLU A 74 23.79 -27.04 -20.61
N ASN A 75 24.91 -27.44 -21.21
CA ASN A 75 25.81 -26.53 -21.92
C ASN A 75 25.07 -25.72 -22.98
N TYR A 76 24.28 -26.39 -23.84
CA TYR A 76 23.49 -25.72 -24.87
C TYR A 76 22.48 -24.73 -24.27
N CYS A 77 21.74 -25.15 -23.24
CA CYS A 77 20.76 -24.29 -22.55
C CYS A 77 21.43 -23.07 -21.91
N ALA A 78 22.55 -23.27 -21.20
CA ALA A 78 23.30 -22.20 -20.57
C ALA A 78 23.84 -21.21 -21.62
N SER A 79 24.45 -21.70 -22.70
CA SER A 79 24.93 -20.85 -23.81
C SER A 79 23.79 -20.05 -24.44
N TRP A 80 22.62 -20.66 -24.65
CA TRP A 80 21.45 -19.96 -25.21
C TRP A 80 20.96 -18.85 -24.27
N LEU A 81 20.83 -19.13 -22.97
CA LEU A 81 20.41 -18.14 -21.98
C LEU A 81 21.41 -16.97 -21.88
N SER A 82 22.71 -17.27 -21.95
CA SER A 82 23.78 -16.27 -21.96
C SER A 82 23.71 -15.40 -23.21
N ALA A 83 23.52 -15.97 -24.39
CA ALA A 83 23.54 -15.22 -25.65
C ALA A 83 22.24 -14.44 -25.91
N TYR A 84 21.08 -14.98 -25.52
CA TYR A 84 19.78 -14.49 -26.00
C TYR A 84 18.82 -14.03 -24.90
N HIS A 85 19.05 -14.37 -23.63
CA HIS A 85 18.11 -14.04 -22.55
C HIS A 85 18.65 -13.00 -21.58
N HIS A 86 19.64 -13.35 -20.75
CA HIS A 86 20.09 -12.51 -19.63
C HIS A 86 21.54 -12.00 -19.74
N GLY A 87 22.34 -12.48 -20.71
CA GLY A 87 23.70 -11.95 -20.93
C GLY A 87 24.79 -12.45 -19.97
N LEU A 88 24.42 -13.06 -18.84
CA LEU A 88 25.36 -13.62 -17.86
C LEU A 88 26.23 -14.72 -18.49
N GLN A 89 27.55 -14.56 -18.49
CA GLN A 89 28.51 -15.59 -18.90
C GLN A 89 28.70 -16.62 -17.78
N TRP A 90 29.22 -17.80 -18.08
CA TRP A 90 29.42 -18.84 -17.06
C TRP A 90 30.49 -18.47 -16.03
N GLU A 91 31.48 -17.70 -16.42
CA GLU A 91 32.59 -17.28 -15.57
C GLU A 91 32.29 -16.00 -14.79
N ASP A 92 31.20 -15.30 -15.11
CA ASP A 92 30.78 -14.09 -14.40
C ASP A 92 30.48 -14.39 -12.93
N GLY A 93 30.79 -13.43 -12.06
CA GLY A 93 30.49 -13.50 -10.63
C GLY A 93 31.60 -12.91 -9.77
N THR A 94 31.21 -12.11 -8.79
CA THR A 94 32.15 -11.53 -7.80
C THR A 94 31.95 -12.11 -6.40
N LYS A 95 30.83 -12.81 -6.18
CA LYS A 95 30.50 -13.44 -4.91
C LYS A 95 30.55 -14.96 -5.04
N PRO A 96 31.23 -15.69 -4.14
CA PRO A 96 31.19 -17.14 -4.14
C PRO A 96 29.77 -17.69 -3.99
N TYR A 97 29.43 -18.76 -4.72
CA TYR A 97 28.10 -19.40 -4.62
C TYR A 97 27.77 -19.86 -3.20
N SER A 98 28.76 -20.25 -2.41
CA SER A 98 28.59 -20.63 -1.01
C SER A 98 27.99 -19.52 -0.13
N MET A 99 28.05 -18.25 -0.56
CA MET A 99 27.51 -17.11 0.17
C MET A 99 26.04 -16.81 -0.17
N VAL A 100 25.43 -17.51 -1.13
CA VAL A 100 24.06 -17.25 -1.63
C VAL A 100 23.06 -17.16 -0.49
N LYS A 101 22.95 -18.21 0.35
CA LYS A 101 21.99 -18.26 1.45
C LYS A 101 22.17 -17.07 2.41
N ARG A 102 23.42 -16.81 2.83
CA ARG A 102 23.72 -15.73 3.78
C ARG A 102 23.36 -14.35 3.22
N LEU A 103 23.82 -14.04 2.00
CA LEU A 103 23.62 -12.71 1.42
C LEU A 103 22.16 -12.42 1.09
N ILE A 104 21.44 -13.40 0.55
CA ILE A 104 20.02 -13.23 0.22
C ILE A 104 19.19 -13.08 1.50
N THR A 105 19.45 -13.89 2.53
CA THR A 105 18.75 -13.78 3.83
C THR A 105 18.93 -12.39 4.43
N MET A 106 20.17 -11.88 4.49
CA MET A 106 20.44 -10.53 5.00
C MET A 106 19.80 -9.43 4.16
N ALA A 107 19.75 -9.60 2.83
CA ALA A 107 19.17 -8.61 1.93
C ALA A 107 17.62 -8.58 1.99
N VAL A 108 16.97 -9.72 2.20
CA VAL A 108 15.50 -9.83 2.29
C VAL A 108 14.99 -9.49 3.69
N ILE A 109 15.57 -10.11 4.73
CA ILE A 109 15.08 -10.02 6.11
C ILE A 109 15.74 -8.85 6.87
N GLY A 110 17.00 -8.54 6.57
CA GLY A 110 17.79 -7.58 7.35
C GLY A 110 18.66 -8.25 8.42
N ALA A 111 19.49 -7.44 9.08
CA ALA A 111 20.40 -7.91 10.12
C ALA A 111 19.77 -7.85 11.52
N GLU A 112 18.74 -7.02 11.72
CA GLU A 112 18.19 -6.66 13.04
C GLU A 112 16.71 -6.25 12.92
N GLU A 113 15.76 -7.16 12.70
CA GLU A 113 14.34 -6.86 12.95
C GLU A 113 13.62 -8.12 13.46
N TYR A 114 13.27 -8.10 14.75
CA TYR A 114 12.24 -8.95 15.38
C TYR A 114 10.93 -8.18 15.28
N ASP A 115 10.46 -7.92 14.05
CA ASP A 115 9.12 -7.40 13.83
C ASP A 115 8.22 -8.60 13.57
N ASP A 116 7.17 -8.78 14.38
CA ASP A 116 6.20 -9.89 14.26
C ASP A 116 5.39 -9.82 12.95
N ASN A 117 5.61 -8.77 12.15
CA ASN A 117 4.97 -8.57 10.86
C ASN A 117 5.62 -9.43 9.76
N LYS A 118 4.81 -10.29 9.13
CA LYS A 118 5.23 -11.09 7.98
C LYS A 118 5.73 -10.19 6.85
N THR A 119 6.95 -10.47 6.36
CA THR A 119 7.51 -9.72 5.23
C THR A 119 6.88 -10.20 3.92
N LEU A 120 6.22 -9.29 3.19
CA LEU A 120 5.68 -9.55 1.87
C LEU A 120 6.77 -9.42 0.80
N VAL A 121 6.98 -10.47 0.00
CA VAL A 121 8.02 -10.51 -1.04
C VAL A 121 7.41 -10.86 -2.39
N TYR A 122 7.57 -9.96 -3.37
CA TYR A 122 7.19 -10.22 -4.75
C TYR A 122 8.34 -10.83 -5.54
N VAL A 123 8.09 -12.00 -6.14
CA VAL A 123 9.04 -12.70 -7.00
C VAL A 123 8.42 -12.96 -8.37
N LYS A 124 9.18 -12.69 -9.43
CA LYS A 124 8.75 -13.01 -10.79
C LYS A 124 9.04 -14.48 -11.13
N GLY A 125 7.98 -15.25 -11.37
CA GLY A 125 8.04 -16.65 -11.81
C GLY A 125 8.00 -17.67 -10.66
N HIS A 126 7.24 -18.75 -10.87
CA HIS A 126 6.97 -19.77 -9.85
C HIS A 126 8.24 -20.52 -9.40
N GLU A 127 9.02 -21.05 -10.34
CA GLU A 127 10.24 -21.81 -10.05
C GLU A 127 11.25 -21.00 -9.23
N LYS A 128 11.33 -19.69 -9.50
CA LYS A 128 12.23 -18.75 -8.80
C LYS A 128 11.74 -18.45 -7.39
N ARG A 129 10.42 -18.40 -7.18
CA ARG A 129 9.83 -18.25 -5.85
C ARG A 129 10.06 -19.49 -5.00
N GLU A 130 9.82 -20.69 -5.56
CA GLU A 130 10.08 -21.94 -4.85
C GLU A 130 11.55 -22.03 -4.42
N TRP A 131 12.47 -21.75 -5.35
CA TRP A 131 13.88 -21.70 -5.04
C TRP A 131 14.21 -20.67 -3.94
N LEU A 132 13.58 -19.48 -3.95
CA LEU A 132 13.81 -18.47 -2.92
C LEU A 132 13.31 -18.92 -1.54
N ASN A 133 12.15 -19.58 -1.49
CA ASN A 133 11.60 -20.14 -0.26
C ASN A 133 12.53 -21.20 0.32
N ASP A 134 13.05 -22.12 -0.51
CA ASP A 134 14.00 -23.15 -0.09
C ASP A 134 15.30 -22.57 0.50
N VAL A 135 15.75 -21.42 -0.04
CA VAL A 135 16.96 -20.75 0.44
C VAL A 135 16.72 -20.04 1.77
N LEU A 136 15.57 -19.37 1.93
CA LEU A 136 15.26 -18.54 3.09
C LEU A 136 14.74 -19.34 4.29
N ASP A 137 14.05 -20.47 4.06
CA ASP A 137 13.60 -21.42 5.10
C ASP A 137 13.01 -20.73 6.34
N SER A 138 12.05 -19.82 6.11
CA SER A 138 11.49 -18.93 7.14
C SER A 138 9.97 -18.86 7.05
N ASP A 139 9.30 -19.19 8.16
CA ASP A 139 7.84 -19.16 8.31
C ASP A 139 7.25 -17.73 8.36
N ASN A 140 8.11 -16.72 8.54
CA ASN A 140 7.72 -15.31 8.64
C ASN A 140 7.67 -14.61 7.27
N LEU A 141 7.85 -15.35 6.18
CA LEU A 141 7.87 -14.81 4.82
C LEU A 141 6.58 -15.16 4.06
N THR A 142 5.89 -14.14 3.56
CA THR A 142 4.82 -14.35 2.57
C THR A 142 5.39 -14.01 1.20
N THR A 143 5.77 -15.02 0.41
CA THR A 143 6.16 -14.81 -0.98
C THR A 143 4.94 -14.82 -1.88
N GLU A 144 4.86 -13.87 -2.81
CA GLU A 144 3.86 -13.85 -3.87
C GLU A 144 4.53 -14.00 -5.23
N THR A 145 3.93 -14.83 -6.08
CA THR A 145 4.36 -14.97 -7.46
C THR A 145 3.63 -13.94 -8.31
N LEU A 146 4.37 -13.12 -9.03
CA LEU A 146 3.80 -12.36 -10.14
C LEU A 146 3.58 -13.34 -11.31
N ASN A 147 2.39 -13.96 -11.35
CA ASN A 147 2.03 -14.88 -12.41
C ASN A 147 1.60 -14.11 -13.66
N ALA A 148 2.21 -14.48 -14.78
CA ALA A 148 2.11 -13.84 -16.08
C ALA A 148 0.71 -13.99 -16.72
N ASN A 149 -0.30 -13.29 -16.22
CA ASN A 149 -1.43 -12.85 -17.06
C ASN A 149 -1.14 -11.42 -17.52
N TYR A 150 -0.04 -11.28 -18.27
CA TYR A 150 0.29 -10.06 -18.98
C TYR A 150 -0.66 -9.91 -20.17
N LYS A 151 -1.79 -9.24 -19.99
CA LYS A 151 -2.46 -8.55 -21.11
C LYS A 151 -1.74 -7.24 -21.48
N ASP A 152 -0.61 -6.97 -20.86
CA ASP A 152 0.12 -5.70 -20.92
C ASP A 152 1.65 -5.92 -20.96
N THR A 153 2.12 -6.94 -21.69
CA THR A 153 3.56 -7.09 -21.98
C THR A 153 4.12 -5.85 -22.69
N ASP A 154 3.28 -5.13 -23.45
CA ASP A 154 3.67 -3.92 -24.18
C ASP A 154 3.99 -2.73 -23.26
N THR A 155 3.34 -2.61 -22.09
CA THR A 155 3.63 -1.52 -21.15
C THR A 155 4.99 -1.70 -20.47
N LEU A 156 5.45 -2.92 -20.18
CA LEU A 156 6.76 -3.18 -19.54
C LEU A 156 7.97 -2.94 -20.46
N HIS A 157 7.75 -2.99 -21.78
CA HIS A 157 8.74 -2.62 -22.79
C HIS A 157 8.80 -1.10 -22.99
N ASN A 158 7.71 -0.38 -22.71
CA ASN A 158 7.54 1.06 -22.92
C ASN A 158 7.78 1.92 -21.67
N VAL A 159 7.94 1.34 -20.46
CA VAL A 159 8.41 2.12 -19.29
C VAL A 159 9.84 2.58 -19.56
N ASP A 160 9.97 3.88 -19.82
CA ASP A 160 11.20 4.51 -20.25
C ASP A 160 12.36 4.26 -19.26
N VAL A 161 13.40 3.60 -19.74
CA VAL A 161 14.60 3.18 -18.98
C VAL A 161 15.67 4.28 -19.04
N THR A 162 15.25 5.53 -19.13
CA THR A 162 16.15 6.67 -19.42
C THR A 162 17.14 6.94 -18.30
N ASN A 163 16.87 6.51 -17.05
CA ASN A 163 17.75 6.79 -15.90
C ASN A 163 18.06 5.58 -14.98
N THR A 164 17.79 4.34 -15.39
CA THR A 164 18.16 3.18 -14.54
C THR A 164 19.66 2.92 -14.63
N MET A 165 20.36 2.91 -13.50
CA MET A 165 21.80 2.57 -13.41
C MET A 165 22.08 1.29 -14.22
N ARG A 166 22.72 1.43 -15.37
CA ARG A 166 23.10 0.30 -16.22
C ARG A 166 24.46 -0.18 -15.78
N PHE A 167 24.57 -1.44 -15.35
CA PHE A 167 25.88 -2.08 -15.31
C PHE A 167 26.32 -2.35 -16.75
N VAL A 168 27.51 -1.85 -17.11
CA VAL A 168 28.01 -1.59 -18.48
C VAL A 168 28.13 -2.84 -19.38
N LYS A 169 27.76 -4.06 -18.93
CA LYS A 169 27.91 -5.31 -19.70
C LYS A 169 26.64 -6.14 -19.94
N HIS A 170 25.49 -5.85 -19.31
CA HIS A 170 24.30 -6.72 -19.40
C HIS A 170 23.14 -6.02 -20.10
N ILE A 171 22.95 -6.36 -21.38
CA ILE A 171 22.18 -5.53 -22.32
C ILE A 171 20.66 -5.83 -22.29
N LYS A 172 20.23 -7.03 -21.85
CA LYS A 172 18.80 -7.44 -21.86
C LYS A 172 18.42 -8.30 -20.63
N ASN A 173 17.25 -8.04 -20.05
CA ASN A 173 16.59 -8.82 -18.99
C ASN A 173 17.42 -9.11 -17.71
N CYS A 174 18.37 -8.24 -17.34
CA CYS A 174 19.13 -8.44 -16.11
C CYS A 174 18.21 -8.34 -14.87
N ALA A 175 18.61 -8.99 -13.78
CA ALA A 175 17.80 -9.03 -12.58
C ALA A 175 17.52 -7.64 -12.01
N LEU A 176 18.54 -6.76 -12.03
CA LEU A 176 18.44 -5.40 -11.52
C LEU A 176 17.36 -4.57 -12.24
N GLN A 177 17.38 -4.57 -13.58
CA GLN A 177 16.37 -3.87 -14.39
C GLN A 177 14.97 -4.43 -14.12
N ASN A 178 14.84 -5.75 -14.02
CA ASN A 178 13.55 -6.37 -13.78
C ASN A 178 12.96 -6.01 -12.42
N VAL A 179 13.79 -5.88 -11.36
CA VAL A 179 13.31 -5.42 -10.05
C VAL A 179 12.74 -4.01 -10.12
N PHE A 180 13.43 -3.08 -10.79
CA PHE A 180 12.90 -1.72 -10.96
C PHE A 180 11.64 -1.68 -11.82
N LYS A 181 11.54 -2.51 -12.85
CA LYS A 181 10.30 -2.65 -13.63
C LYS A 181 9.13 -3.14 -12.77
N ILE A 182 9.37 -4.13 -11.92
CA ILE A 182 8.37 -4.65 -10.98
C ILE A 182 7.96 -3.56 -9.98
N TYR A 183 8.92 -2.85 -9.39
CA TYR A 183 8.66 -1.77 -8.44
C TYR A 183 7.85 -0.63 -9.09
N ASN A 184 8.24 -0.17 -10.27
CA ASN A 184 7.55 0.91 -10.98
C ASN A 184 6.11 0.49 -11.34
N TRP A 185 5.93 -0.74 -11.84
CA TRP A 185 4.61 -1.30 -12.10
C TRP A 185 3.74 -1.34 -10.84
N TRP A 186 4.30 -1.85 -9.73
CA TRP A 186 3.58 -1.92 -8.45
C TRP A 186 3.21 -0.52 -7.98
N SER A 187 4.15 0.43 -8.02
CA SER A 187 3.92 1.82 -7.61
C SER A 187 2.84 2.50 -8.46
N GLN A 188 2.87 2.29 -9.78
CA GLN A 188 1.85 2.82 -10.68
C GLN A 188 0.47 2.21 -10.39
N ARG A 189 0.39 0.90 -10.17
CA ARG A 189 -0.85 0.23 -9.82
C ARG A 189 -1.41 0.71 -8.47
N GLN A 190 -0.56 0.97 -7.48
CA GLN A 190 -1.00 1.58 -6.22
C GLN A 190 -1.55 2.99 -6.45
N LYS A 191 -0.91 3.81 -7.28
CA LYS A 191 -1.44 5.13 -7.65
C LYS A 191 -2.78 5.02 -8.35
N GLU A 192 -2.95 4.11 -9.31
CA GLU A 192 -4.22 3.88 -10.00
C GLU A 192 -5.32 3.38 -9.04
N ILE A 193 -4.98 2.56 -8.04
CA ILE A 193 -5.92 2.12 -6.99
C ILE A 193 -6.31 3.31 -6.12
N MET A 194 -5.37 4.19 -5.76
CA MET A 194 -5.66 5.40 -4.99
C MET A 194 -6.39 6.49 -5.80
N ASP A 195 -6.27 6.49 -7.13
CA ASP A 195 -6.85 7.49 -8.04
C ASP A 195 -8.22 7.08 -8.63
N ARG A 196 -8.57 5.78 -8.54
CA ARG A 196 -9.97 5.35 -8.72
C ARG A 196 -10.79 6.00 -7.61
N ARG A 197 -11.89 6.70 -7.97
CA ARG A 197 -12.91 7.16 -7.01
C ARG A 197 -13.07 6.09 -5.94
N THR A 198 -12.77 6.45 -4.70
CA THR A 198 -12.82 5.55 -3.56
C THR A 198 -14.23 4.96 -3.47
N VAL A 199 -14.40 3.74 -3.97
CA VAL A 199 -15.67 3.03 -3.87
C VAL A 199 -15.76 2.54 -2.43
N ARG A 200 -16.63 3.18 -1.66
CA ARG A 200 -16.90 2.80 -0.28
C ARG A 200 -17.99 1.73 -0.27
N LEU A 201 -17.67 0.54 0.23
CA LEU A 201 -18.68 -0.49 0.48
C LEU A 201 -19.54 -0.11 1.67
N LEU A 202 -20.78 -0.58 1.65
CA LEU A 202 -21.77 -0.40 2.70
C LEU A 202 -21.94 1.07 3.09
N SER A 203 -21.75 1.97 2.11
CA SER A 203 -21.68 3.39 2.41
C SER A 203 -23.06 3.97 2.74
N ARG A 204 -23.05 4.97 3.62
CA ARG A 204 -24.20 5.77 3.95
C ARG A 204 -23.88 7.24 3.72
N ARG A 205 -24.66 7.87 2.85
CA ARG A 205 -24.54 9.29 2.52
C ARG A 205 -25.64 10.10 3.21
N TYR A 206 -25.25 11.21 3.80
CA TYR A 206 -26.10 12.21 4.45
C TYR A 206 -25.94 13.54 3.71
N ASP A 207 -27.03 14.05 3.14
CA ASP A 207 -27.01 15.34 2.45
C ASP A 207 -26.98 16.49 3.46
N LEU A 208 -25.95 17.34 3.36
CA LEU A 208 -25.78 18.49 4.26
C LEU A 208 -26.56 19.71 3.77
N THR A 209 -26.99 19.71 2.51
CA THR A 209 -27.69 20.83 1.87
C THR A 209 -28.94 20.33 1.14
N SER A 210 -29.93 21.20 0.95
CA SER A 210 -31.18 20.82 0.28
C SER A 210 -30.99 20.34 -1.15
N THR A 211 -29.96 20.82 -1.83
CA THR A 211 -29.61 20.39 -3.19
C THR A 211 -28.66 19.20 -3.22
N GLY A 212 -28.23 18.66 -2.07
CA GLY A 212 -27.36 17.50 -1.95
C GLY A 212 -25.92 17.70 -2.48
N TYR A 213 -25.56 18.94 -2.83
CA TYR A 213 -24.23 19.24 -3.41
C TYR A 213 -23.10 19.06 -2.40
N LYS A 214 -23.37 19.19 -1.10
CA LYS A 214 -22.46 18.85 -0.01
C LYS A 214 -23.05 17.70 0.78
N TYR A 215 -22.19 16.77 1.13
CA TYR A 215 -22.61 15.55 1.80
C TYR A 215 -21.54 15.07 2.77
N LEU A 216 -21.99 14.32 3.76
CA LEU A 216 -21.16 13.52 4.66
C LEU A 216 -21.40 12.06 4.30
N GLU A 217 -20.36 11.32 3.97
CA GLU A 217 -20.44 9.89 3.67
C GLU A 217 -19.60 9.10 4.67
N ILE A 218 -20.10 7.94 5.09
CA ILE A 218 -19.33 6.97 5.87
C ILE A 218 -19.45 5.61 5.19
N GLY A 219 -18.34 4.88 5.05
CA GLY A 219 -18.35 3.55 4.45
C GLY A 219 -17.00 2.85 4.59
N ILE A 220 -16.87 1.63 4.07
CA ILE A 220 -15.63 0.86 4.10
C ILE A 220 -14.86 1.12 2.81
N ASN A 221 -13.70 1.76 2.91
CA ASN A 221 -12.76 1.82 1.80
C ASN A 221 -12.00 0.48 1.73
N VAL A 222 -12.02 -0.16 0.56
CA VAL A 222 -11.47 -1.50 0.37
C VAL A 222 -10.05 -1.43 -0.13
N GLY A 223 -9.14 -2.05 0.60
CA GLY A 223 -7.74 -2.16 0.25
C GLY A 223 -7.04 -3.16 1.17
N PRO A 224 -5.75 -3.43 0.99
CA PRO A 224 -4.95 -4.10 1.99
C PRO A 224 -4.18 -3.08 2.85
N PRO A 225 -4.64 -2.71 4.06
CA PRO A 225 -5.87 -3.13 4.75
C PRO A 225 -7.09 -2.25 4.42
N SER A 226 -8.30 -2.79 4.60
CA SER A 226 -9.54 -2.03 4.47
C SER A 226 -9.77 -1.22 5.74
N TYR A 227 -10.50 -0.11 5.63
CA TYR A 227 -10.79 0.74 6.77
C TYR A 227 -12.10 1.49 6.62
N VAL A 228 -12.68 1.92 7.73
CA VAL A 228 -13.86 2.79 7.72
C VAL A 228 -13.41 4.22 7.48
N ASP A 229 -13.96 4.84 6.45
CA ASP A 229 -13.66 6.20 6.01
C ASP A 229 -14.89 7.09 6.24
N ILE A 230 -14.67 8.28 6.81
CA ILE A 230 -15.69 9.33 6.96
C ILE A 230 -15.26 10.48 6.06
N THR A 231 -16.08 10.87 5.09
CA THR A 231 -15.72 11.90 4.12
C THR A 231 -16.74 13.00 4.01
N LEU A 232 -16.22 14.22 3.90
CA LEU A 232 -16.98 15.38 3.49
C LEU A 232 -16.74 15.61 2.01
N GLY A 233 -17.81 15.53 1.23
CA GLY A 233 -17.76 15.70 -0.22
C GLY A 233 -18.43 16.98 -0.68
N ASP A 234 -17.93 17.51 -1.80
CA ASP A 234 -18.61 18.50 -2.61
C ASP A 234 -18.77 17.92 -4.02
N TYR A 235 -19.95 18.02 -4.63
CA TYR A 235 -20.27 17.39 -5.92
C TYR A 235 -19.28 17.75 -7.04
N ARG A 236 -18.55 18.88 -6.91
CA ARG A 236 -17.58 19.37 -7.90
C ARG A 236 -16.14 19.46 -7.38
N GLY A 237 -15.88 19.04 -6.14
CA GLY A 237 -14.60 19.24 -5.47
C GLY A 237 -13.97 17.95 -4.93
N PRO A 238 -12.70 18.01 -4.49
CA PRO A 238 -12.07 16.89 -3.79
C PRO A 238 -12.79 16.57 -2.47
N GLU A 239 -12.87 15.30 -2.15
CA GLU A 239 -13.39 14.82 -0.87
C GLU A 239 -12.36 15.07 0.24
N LEU A 240 -12.84 15.51 1.41
CA LEU A 240 -12.05 15.70 2.61
C LEU A 240 -12.31 14.51 3.54
N SER A 241 -11.33 13.62 3.67
CA SER A 241 -11.41 12.47 4.57
C SER A 241 -11.10 12.88 6.01
N LEU A 242 -11.83 12.28 6.95
CA LEU A 242 -11.76 12.48 8.38
C LEU A 242 -11.58 11.10 9.04
N SER A 243 -10.55 10.96 9.87
CA SER A 243 -10.50 9.83 10.80
C SER A 243 -11.61 9.96 11.85
N LEU A 244 -11.98 8.86 12.50
CA LEU A 244 -12.94 8.90 13.61
C LEU A 244 -12.47 9.86 14.72
N GLU A 245 -11.16 9.86 15.02
CA GLU A 245 -10.57 10.77 16.00
C GLU A 245 -10.72 12.23 15.58
N THR A 246 -10.48 12.55 14.30
CA THR A 246 -10.66 13.90 13.77
C THR A 246 -12.13 14.32 13.80
N TRP A 247 -13.05 13.41 13.46
CA TRP A 247 -14.49 13.64 13.56
C TRP A 247 -14.92 13.96 15.00
N LYS A 248 -14.48 13.15 15.98
CA LYS A 248 -14.80 13.36 17.39
C LYS A 248 -14.20 14.64 17.93
N GLY A 249 -12.93 14.90 17.67
CA GLY A 249 -12.27 16.15 18.07
C GLY A 249 -12.94 17.38 17.43
N LEU A 250 -13.44 17.28 16.19
CA LEU A 250 -14.17 18.36 15.54
C LEU A 250 -15.53 18.61 16.23
N ASN A 251 -16.24 17.55 16.60
CA ASN A 251 -17.47 17.63 17.38
C ASN A 251 -17.25 18.23 18.77
N GLU A 252 -16.17 17.86 19.46
CA GLU A 252 -15.80 18.46 20.76
C GLU A 252 -15.56 19.97 20.63
N GLN A 253 -14.93 20.40 19.52
CA GLN A 253 -14.68 21.80 19.24
C GLN A 253 -15.90 22.58 18.72
N ARG A 254 -17.08 21.96 18.56
CA ARG A 254 -18.28 22.59 17.96
C ARG A 254 -18.61 23.96 18.57
N TRP A 255 -18.55 24.08 19.90
CA TRP A 255 -18.89 25.33 20.60
C TRP A 255 -17.85 26.43 20.37
N ASN A 256 -16.58 26.06 20.30
CA ASN A 256 -15.49 26.99 20.00
C ASN A 256 -15.58 27.48 18.55
N ILE A 257 -15.98 26.61 17.61
CA ILE A 257 -16.22 27.00 16.22
C ILE A 257 -17.39 27.99 16.11
N TYR A 258 -18.48 27.78 16.85
CA TYR A 258 -19.58 28.75 16.88
C TYR A 258 -19.18 30.09 17.51
N LYS A 259 -18.36 30.09 18.58
CA LYS A 259 -17.77 31.33 19.11
C LYS A 259 -16.89 32.03 18.07
N MET A 260 -16.12 31.27 17.31
CA MET A 260 -15.26 31.80 16.25
C MET A 260 -16.09 32.44 15.12
N LEU A 261 -17.21 31.84 14.74
CA LEU A 261 -18.17 32.42 13.79
C LEU A 261 -18.77 33.75 14.29
N ARG A 262 -19.01 33.87 15.61
CA ARG A 262 -19.50 35.09 16.25
C ARG A 262 -18.41 36.13 16.56
N LYS A 263 -17.15 35.85 16.23
CA LYS A 263 -15.97 36.67 16.58
C LYS A 263 -15.75 36.83 18.09
N GLU A 264 -16.19 35.84 18.87
CA GLU A 264 -16.04 35.78 20.33
C GLU A 264 -14.88 34.86 20.76
N TYR A 265 -14.20 34.23 19.80
CA TYR A 265 -13.07 33.36 20.03
C TYR A 265 -11.75 34.13 19.88
N LYS A 266 -10.78 33.86 20.78
CA LYS A 266 -9.53 34.63 20.86
C LYS A 266 -8.58 34.37 19.69
N ASP A 267 -8.60 33.14 19.16
CA ASP A 267 -7.71 32.73 18.07
C ASP A 267 -8.42 32.76 16.71
N ASN A 268 -7.64 32.81 15.64
CA ASN A 268 -8.15 32.88 14.26
C ASN A 268 -8.37 31.49 13.61
N PHE A 269 -8.00 30.42 14.30
CA PHE A 269 -8.15 29.05 13.82
C PHE A 269 -8.28 28.06 14.98
N ILE A 270 -8.80 26.88 14.69
CA ILE A 270 -8.84 25.74 15.60
C ILE A 270 -8.20 24.55 14.90
N SER A 271 -7.26 23.87 15.56
CA SER A 271 -6.63 22.66 15.03
C SER A 271 -7.22 21.43 15.70
N VAL A 272 -7.54 20.42 14.89
CA VAL A 272 -8.04 19.10 15.33
C VAL A 272 -7.25 18.04 14.55
N GLY A 273 -6.18 17.52 15.15
CA GLY A 273 -5.26 16.61 14.48
C GLY A 273 -4.73 17.22 13.16
N PRO A 274 -4.91 16.55 12.00
CA PRO A 274 -4.47 17.06 10.69
C PRO A 274 -5.40 18.15 10.11
N LEU A 275 -6.53 18.43 10.75
CA LEU A 275 -7.53 19.38 10.27
C LEU A 275 -7.33 20.76 10.90
N THR A 276 -7.36 21.81 10.09
CA THR A 276 -7.41 23.19 10.56
C THR A 276 -8.74 23.84 10.17
N VAL A 277 -9.47 24.35 11.15
CA VAL A 277 -10.73 25.08 10.98
C VAL A 277 -10.46 26.58 11.03
N ARG A 278 -10.95 27.33 10.05
CA ARG A 278 -10.84 28.79 9.97
C ARG A 278 -12.19 29.40 9.61
N VAL A 279 -12.38 30.66 9.94
CA VAL A 279 -13.51 31.46 9.46
C VAL A 279 -13.04 32.41 8.38
N CYS A 280 -13.78 32.48 7.27
CA CYS A 280 -13.50 33.35 6.14
C CYS A 280 -14.72 34.24 5.88
N THR A 281 -14.47 35.54 5.76
CA THR A 281 -15.50 36.50 5.32
C THR A 281 -15.33 36.76 3.83
N LEU A 282 -16.38 36.54 3.06
CA LEU A 282 -16.43 36.85 1.63
C LEU A 282 -16.69 38.35 1.40
N GLN A 283 -16.45 38.81 0.17
CA GLN A 283 -16.67 40.21 -0.23
C GLN A 283 -18.11 40.70 -0.03
N ASN A 284 -19.09 39.79 -0.02
CA ASN A 284 -20.50 40.09 0.23
C ASN A 284 -20.88 40.03 1.73
N ASN A 285 -19.91 40.08 2.65
CA ASN A 285 -20.07 39.90 4.10
C ASN A 285 -20.62 38.52 4.53
N ALA A 286 -20.73 37.55 3.62
CA ALA A 286 -21.08 36.19 4.02
C ALA A 286 -19.90 35.54 4.77
N THR A 287 -20.20 34.93 5.91
CA THR A 287 -19.20 34.23 6.73
C THR A 287 -19.27 32.73 6.42
N LEU A 288 -18.13 32.13 6.10
CA LEU A 288 -17.97 30.71 5.80
C LEU A 288 -16.96 30.07 6.73
N VAL A 289 -17.17 28.79 7.02
CA VAL A 289 -16.20 27.94 7.72
C VAL A 289 -15.37 27.23 6.67
N ARG A 290 -14.05 27.35 6.80
CA ARG A 290 -13.05 26.67 5.99
C ARG A 290 -12.41 25.55 6.79
N LEU A 291 -12.51 24.34 6.27
CA LEU A 291 -11.82 23.16 6.76
C LEU A 291 -10.63 22.89 5.83
N ASP A 292 -9.42 23.00 6.35
CA ASP A 292 -8.17 22.77 5.63
C ASP A 292 -7.55 21.45 6.10
N SER A 293 -7.34 20.50 5.17
CA SER A 293 -6.56 19.27 5.38
C SER A 293 -5.71 19.05 4.14
N SER A 294 -4.42 19.40 4.20
CA SER A 294 -3.56 19.50 3.01
C SER A 294 -3.57 18.20 2.17
N PRO A 295 -3.86 18.24 0.86
CA PRO A 295 -4.03 19.40 -0.02
C PRO A 295 -5.48 19.91 -0.17
N VAL A 296 -6.44 19.24 0.46
CA VAL A 296 -7.88 19.47 0.31
C VAL A 296 -8.36 20.61 1.20
N ARG A 297 -9.30 21.39 0.68
CA ARG A 297 -9.96 22.47 1.40
C ARG A 297 -11.44 22.42 1.15
N MET A 298 -12.23 22.57 2.20
CA MET A 298 -13.68 22.59 2.10
C MET A 298 -14.25 23.85 2.76
N MET A 299 -15.08 24.57 2.01
CA MET A 299 -15.79 25.75 2.49
C MET A 299 -17.27 25.40 2.70
N MET A 300 -17.88 25.83 3.80
CA MET A 300 -19.31 25.62 4.05
C MET A 300 -19.93 26.75 4.88
N THR A 301 -21.25 26.90 4.82
CA THR A 301 -22.00 27.85 5.65
C THR A 301 -22.16 27.33 7.08
N GLU A 302 -22.44 28.23 8.03
CA GLU A 302 -22.79 27.86 9.41
C GLU A 302 -23.96 26.85 9.45
N THR A 303 -24.98 27.06 8.63
CA THR A 303 -26.13 26.14 8.52
C THR A 303 -25.75 24.74 8.03
N THR A 304 -24.82 24.66 7.09
CA THR A 304 -24.31 23.36 6.58
C THR A 304 -23.47 22.67 7.65
N LEU A 305 -22.62 23.41 8.36
CA LEU A 305 -21.82 22.90 9.48
C LEU A 305 -22.71 22.39 10.62
N HIS A 306 -23.78 23.13 10.96
CA HIS A 306 -24.73 22.69 11.97
C HIS A 306 -25.37 21.35 11.61
N ARG A 307 -25.87 21.21 10.38
CA ARG A 307 -26.42 19.94 9.89
C ARG A 307 -25.40 18.81 9.92
N MET A 308 -24.14 19.10 9.62
CA MET A 308 -23.07 18.11 9.72
C MET A 308 -22.98 17.54 11.15
N PHE A 309 -22.97 18.41 12.17
CA PHE A 309 -22.92 17.98 13.57
C PHE A 309 -24.20 17.30 14.08
N GLU A 310 -25.36 17.51 13.45
CA GLU A 310 -26.59 16.76 13.79
C GLU A 310 -26.45 15.25 13.53
N PHE A 311 -25.51 14.84 12.65
CA PHE A 311 -25.28 13.44 12.32
C PHE A 311 -24.28 12.73 13.25
N ASP A 312 -23.76 13.39 14.29
CA ASP A 312 -22.73 12.82 15.19
C ASP A 312 -23.09 11.43 15.73
N GLY A 313 -24.26 11.29 16.35
CA GLY A 313 -24.72 9.99 16.86
C GLY A 313 -24.96 8.94 15.76
N CYS A 314 -25.36 9.38 14.55
CA CYS A 314 -25.52 8.48 13.41
C CYS A 314 -24.18 7.96 12.90
N ILE A 315 -23.17 8.82 12.85
CA ILE A 315 -21.80 8.47 12.44
C ILE A 315 -21.18 7.49 13.43
N ASP A 316 -21.27 7.76 14.73
CA ASP A 316 -20.74 6.87 15.77
C ASP A 316 -21.34 5.46 15.68
N VAL A 317 -22.68 5.35 15.61
CA VAL A 317 -23.36 4.05 15.51
C VAL A 317 -23.01 3.33 14.20
N THR A 318 -22.88 4.08 13.10
CA THR A 318 -22.53 3.49 11.80
C THR A 318 -21.08 3.00 11.79
N PHE A 319 -20.15 3.79 12.34
CA PHE A 319 -18.74 3.43 12.45
C PHE A 319 -18.56 2.12 13.23
N GLU A 320 -19.19 2.01 14.40
CA GLU A 320 -19.15 0.80 15.25
C GLU A 320 -19.68 -0.45 14.56
N ARG A 321 -20.63 -0.29 13.63
CA ARG A 321 -21.15 -1.42 12.83
C ARG A 321 -20.21 -1.79 11.70
N LEU A 322 -19.67 -0.80 10.98
CA LEU A 322 -18.80 -1.03 9.83
C LEU A 322 -17.44 -1.58 10.24
N VAL A 323 -16.86 -1.12 11.35
CA VAL A 323 -15.54 -1.58 11.81
C VAL A 323 -15.53 -3.09 12.10
N ARG A 324 -16.64 -3.64 12.58
CA ARG A 324 -16.80 -5.09 12.82
C ARG A 324 -16.83 -5.93 11.55
N LEU A 325 -17.07 -5.30 10.39
CA LEU A 325 -17.11 -5.97 9.09
C LEU A 325 -15.78 -5.87 8.35
N VAL A 326 -14.85 -5.01 8.77
CA VAL A 326 -13.57 -4.76 8.07
C VAL A 326 -12.78 -6.04 7.89
N ASP A 327 -12.56 -6.83 8.95
CA ASP A 327 -11.82 -8.10 8.85
C ASP A 327 -12.47 -9.10 7.89
N THR A 328 -13.80 -9.10 7.85
CA THR A 328 -14.56 -9.95 6.91
C THR A 328 -14.40 -9.47 5.48
N VAL A 329 -14.46 -8.15 5.27
CA VAL A 329 -14.24 -7.51 3.96
C VAL A 329 -12.83 -7.82 3.46
N ASP A 330 -11.81 -7.66 4.29
CA ASP A 330 -10.41 -7.96 3.93
C ASP A 330 -10.22 -9.42 3.54
N ALA A 331 -10.67 -10.34 4.41
CA ALA A 331 -10.54 -11.78 4.14
C ALA A 331 -11.24 -12.19 2.84
N LYS A 332 -12.41 -11.60 2.54
CA LYS A 332 -13.18 -11.87 1.32
C LYS A 332 -12.54 -11.22 0.11
N TYR A 333 -12.11 -9.96 0.21
CA TYR A 333 -11.47 -9.22 -0.86
C TYR A 333 -10.19 -9.91 -1.33
N THR A 334 -9.33 -10.38 -0.41
CA THR A 334 -8.13 -11.15 -0.76
C THR A 334 -8.49 -12.43 -1.54
N ARG A 335 -9.52 -13.17 -1.10
CA ARG A 335 -9.94 -14.39 -1.78
C ARG A 335 -10.53 -14.12 -3.16
N PHE A 336 -11.40 -13.13 -3.29
CA PHE A 336 -12.05 -12.79 -4.55
C PHE A 336 -11.03 -12.23 -5.56
N SER A 337 -10.08 -11.42 -5.10
CA SER A 337 -9.01 -10.86 -5.96
C SER A 337 -8.11 -11.92 -6.59
N ASN A 338 -8.04 -13.12 -5.99
CA ASN A 338 -7.27 -14.25 -6.51
C ASN A 338 -8.04 -15.08 -7.57
N ILE A 339 -9.32 -14.82 -7.80
CA ILE A 339 -10.16 -15.56 -8.74
C ILE A 339 -10.26 -14.80 -10.06
N ALA A 340 -9.99 -15.50 -11.16
CA ALA A 340 -9.80 -14.88 -12.47
C ALA A 340 -11.07 -14.31 -13.14
N SER A 341 -12.28 -14.65 -12.66
CA SER A 341 -13.53 -14.17 -13.28
C SER A 341 -14.72 -14.07 -12.32
N LYS A 342 -15.65 -13.17 -12.63
CA LYS A 342 -16.90 -12.95 -11.89
C LYS A 342 -17.76 -14.21 -11.75
N ASN A 343 -17.87 -15.00 -12.83
CA ASN A 343 -18.64 -16.25 -12.82
C ASN A 343 -18.00 -17.29 -11.91
N ALA A 344 -16.67 -17.41 -11.96
CA ALA A 344 -15.95 -18.32 -11.06
C ALA A 344 -16.11 -17.94 -9.58
N ILE A 345 -16.28 -16.66 -9.25
CA ILE A 345 -16.62 -16.25 -7.87
C ILE A 345 -18.06 -16.67 -7.53
N ARG A 346 -19.03 -16.41 -8.41
CA ARG A 346 -20.44 -16.77 -8.16
C ARG A 346 -20.66 -18.26 -7.96
N ASP A 347 -19.93 -19.07 -8.71
CA ASP A 347 -20.02 -20.54 -8.66
C ASP A 347 -19.19 -21.14 -7.51
N SER A 348 -18.41 -20.32 -6.79
CA SER A 348 -17.57 -20.77 -5.67
C SER A 348 -18.34 -20.85 -4.35
N ASP A 349 -17.93 -21.76 -3.49
CA ASP A 349 -18.44 -21.92 -2.13
C ASP A 349 -18.13 -20.72 -1.20
N ILE A 350 -17.17 -19.88 -1.61
CA ILE A 350 -16.79 -18.68 -0.86
C ILE A 350 -17.72 -17.49 -1.10
N PHE A 351 -18.61 -17.51 -2.11
CA PHE A 351 -19.57 -16.44 -2.38
C PHE A 351 -20.96 -16.81 -1.85
N ASN A 352 -21.62 -15.85 -1.19
CA ASN A 352 -22.99 -16.01 -0.72
C ASN A 352 -23.85 -14.84 -1.19
N GLU A 353 -24.80 -15.11 -2.09
CA GLU A 353 -25.70 -14.10 -2.66
C GLU A 353 -26.63 -13.43 -1.64
N HIS A 354 -26.82 -14.03 -0.47
CA HIS A 354 -27.61 -13.45 0.62
C HIS A 354 -26.78 -12.57 1.57
N ARG A 355 -25.46 -12.46 1.34
CA ARG A 355 -24.58 -11.57 2.11
C ARG A 355 -24.27 -10.31 1.31
N LEU A 356 -24.73 -9.17 1.83
CA LEU A 356 -24.53 -7.86 1.19
C LEU A 356 -23.05 -7.57 0.91
N VAL A 357 -22.15 -7.89 1.85
CA VAL A 357 -20.68 -7.74 1.68
C VAL A 357 -20.17 -8.48 0.45
N ASP A 358 -20.60 -9.73 0.25
CA ASP A 358 -20.16 -10.54 -0.88
C ASP A 358 -20.66 -9.95 -2.21
N CYS A 359 -21.92 -9.49 -2.23
CA CYS A 359 -22.52 -8.85 -3.41
C CYS A 359 -21.83 -7.54 -3.81
N GLU A 360 -21.55 -6.66 -2.85
CA GLU A 360 -20.88 -5.39 -3.14
C GLU A 360 -19.40 -5.59 -3.51
N LEU A 361 -18.69 -6.53 -2.86
CA LEU A 361 -17.32 -6.90 -3.23
C LEU A 361 -17.24 -7.46 -4.66
N LEU A 362 -18.20 -8.30 -5.05
CA LEU A 362 -18.26 -8.83 -6.41
C LEU A 362 -18.44 -7.71 -7.45
N ALA A 363 -19.23 -6.68 -7.12
CA ALA A 363 -19.43 -5.52 -7.97
C ALA A 363 -18.21 -4.58 -8.01
N LEU A 364 -17.42 -4.54 -6.94
CA LEU A 364 -16.19 -3.75 -6.87
C LEU A 364 -15.06 -4.34 -7.74
N ILE A 365 -14.89 -5.66 -7.72
CA ILE A 365 -13.80 -6.35 -8.41
C ILE A 365 -14.06 -6.45 -9.93
N PHE A 366 -15.34 -6.53 -10.35
CA PHE A 366 -15.77 -6.68 -11.75
C PHE A 366 -16.97 -5.82 -12.11
#